data_AF-A0A498JG72-F1
#
_entry.id   AF-A0A498JG72-F1
#
_cell.length_a   1.000
_cell.length_b   1.000
_cell.length_c   1.000
_cell.angle_alpha   90.00
_cell.angle_beta   90.00
_cell.angle_gamma   90.00
#
_symmetry.space_group_name_H-M   'P 1'
#
loop_
_entity.id
_entity.type
_entity.pdbx_description
1 polymer ?
#
loop_
_entity_poly.entity_id
_entity_poly.type
_entity_poly.pdbx_seq_one_letter_code
_entity_poly.pdbx_strand_id
1 'polypeptide(L)'
;MSDWKFTGGLPPLSDEDLLLELEKYKQSPSISDFKFIYWMEYAHRMWGRALGIMFALPFSYFLRKGYITLQLGVRLSALFALGAGQCLIGWWMVKSGLEEPPTEYAQPRVSPYRLAAHLTSAFAIYCGLLWTGLSVVMPEPPAESLSWVRGAAKVKRLALPVSLLVGVTAVSGAFVAGNDAGHAYNTLRRPSASLLKSLPQVAKTI
;
A
#
# COMPACT_ATOMS: atom_id res chain seq x y z
N MET A 1 8.63 12.17 -15.00
CA MET A 1 7.54 11.62 -14.19
C MET A 1 6.21 11.38 -14.91
N SER A 2 5.79 12.22 -15.86
CA SER A 2 4.58 12.00 -16.70
C SER A 2 4.74 10.83 -17.70
N ASP A 3 5.98 10.50 -18.06
CA ASP A 3 6.28 9.51 -19.09
C ASP A 3 6.41 8.12 -18.48
N TRP A 4 5.27 7.53 -18.12
CA TRP A 4 5.21 6.15 -17.65
C TRP A 4 5.67 5.20 -18.75
N LYS A 5 6.69 4.38 -18.45
CA LYS A 5 7.14 3.27 -19.30
C LYS A 5 6.84 1.94 -18.63
N PHE A 6 6.30 1.00 -19.40
CA PHE A 6 5.95 -0.35 -18.93
C PHE A 6 7.18 -1.07 -18.33
N THR A 7 8.31 -1.07 -19.05
CA THR A 7 9.58 -1.67 -18.61
C THR A 7 10.25 -0.93 -17.45
N GLY A 8 9.76 0.26 -17.09
CA GLY A 8 10.50 1.21 -16.27
C GLY A 8 11.47 2.04 -17.11
N GLY A 9 12.03 3.08 -16.48
CA GLY A 9 13.10 3.89 -17.02
C GLY A 9 14.27 3.88 -16.04
N LEU A 10 15.46 4.22 -16.52
CA LEU A 10 16.61 4.46 -15.65
C LEU A 10 16.34 5.69 -14.76
N PRO A 11 16.85 5.73 -13.52
CA PRO A 11 16.82 6.95 -12.72
C PRO A 11 17.66 8.04 -13.44
N PRO A 12 17.49 9.33 -13.11
CA PRO A 12 18.30 10.40 -13.68
C PRO A 12 19.78 10.09 -13.46
N LEU A 13 20.54 10.06 -14.56
CA LEU A 13 21.97 9.73 -14.56
C LEU A 13 22.85 10.98 -14.63
N SER A 14 22.28 12.12 -15.01
CA SER A 14 22.94 13.44 -15.03
C SER A 14 22.21 14.44 -14.14
N ASP A 15 22.90 15.53 -13.80
CA ASP A 15 22.29 16.66 -13.08
C ASP A 15 21.21 17.35 -13.91
N GLU A 16 21.34 17.36 -15.24
CA GLU A 16 20.34 17.90 -16.17
C GLU A 16 19.04 17.08 -16.14
N ASP A 17 19.15 15.75 -16.15
CA ASP A 17 17.99 14.85 -16.02
C ASP A 17 17.29 15.04 -14.65
N LEU A 18 18.09 15.26 -13.60
CA LEU A 18 17.59 15.50 -12.25
C LEU A 18 16.82 16.83 -12.16
N LEU A 19 17.33 17.87 -12.82
CA LEU A 19 16.65 19.17 -12.91
C LEU A 19 15.34 19.07 -13.69
N LEU A 20 15.32 18.34 -14.81
CA LEU A 20 14.10 18.08 -15.59
C LEU A 20 13.04 17.30 -14.81
N GLU A 21 13.46 16.37 -13.94
CA GLU A 21 12.53 15.70 -13.04
C GLU A 21 12.10 16.60 -11.88
N LEU A 22 13.00 17.42 -11.32
CA LEU A 22 12.66 18.40 -10.27
C LEU A 22 11.61 19.41 -10.73
N GLU A 23 11.64 19.85 -11.98
CA GLU A 23 10.62 20.73 -12.57
C GLU A 23 9.20 20.14 -12.50
N LYS A 24 9.07 18.82 -12.45
CA LYS A 24 7.78 18.13 -12.31
C LYS A 24 7.29 18.15 -10.85
N TYR A 25 8.19 18.36 -9.90
CA TYR A 25 7.94 18.49 -8.47
C TYR A 25 8.07 19.96 -8.04
N LYS A 26 7.36 20.87 -8.73
CA LYS A 26 7.43 22.35 -8.63
C LYS A 26 7.40 22.95 -7.21
N GLN A 27 7.10 22.16 -6.17
CA GLN A 27 6.98 22.61 -4.78
C GLN A 27 7.85 21.85 -3.77
N SER A 28 8.79 21.00 -4.18
CA SER A 28 9.71 20.37 -3.21
C SER A 28 10.57 21.45 -2.51
N PRO A 29 10.47 21.61 -1.18
CA PRO A 29 11.09 22.73 -0.46
C PRO A 29 12.63 22.69 -0.47
N SER A 30 13.23 21.51 -0.72
CA SER A 30 14.67 21.35 -0.89
C SER A 30 14.99 20.23 -1.90
N ILE A 31 16.19 20.30 -2.50
CA ILE A 31 16.72 19.23 -3.38
C ILE A 31 16.83 17.90 -2.62
N SER A 32 17.13 17.94 -1.32
CA SER A 32 17.17 16.74 -0.47
C SER A 32 15.79 16.10 -0.31
N ASP A 33 14.74 16.89 -0.10
CA ASP A 33 13.38 16.37 0.06
C ASP A 33 12.87 15.77 -1.26
N PHE A 34 13.15 16.45 -2.38
CA PHE A 34 12.89 15.91 -3.71
C PHE A 34 13.56 14.56 -3.92
N LYS A 35 14.88 14.46 -3.66
CA LYS A 35 15.63 13.21 -3.83
C LYS A 35 15.03 12.08 -3.00
N PHE A 36 14.65 12.34 -1.75
CA PHE A 36 14.02 11.32 -0.90
C PHE A 36 12.69 10.83 -1.48
N ILE A 37 11.78 11.76 -1.83
CA ILE A 37 10.47 11.43 -2.40
C ILE A 37 10.64 10.65 -3.71
N TYR A 38 11.49 11.16 -4.61
CA TYR A 38 11.76 10.56 -5.91
C TYR A 38 12.28 9.13 -5.76
N TRP A 39 13.29 8.90 -4.91
CA TRP A 39 13.89 7.58 -4.75
C TRP A 39 12.95 6.58 -4.11
N MET A 40 12.13 7.00 -3.13
CA MET A 40 11.10 6.14 -2.55
C MET A 40 10.07 5.73 -3.59
N GLU A 41 9.59 6.67 -4.40
CA GLU A 41 8.63 6.42 -5.47
C GLU A 41 9.22 5.49 -6.56
N TYR A 42 10.48 5.73 -6.93
CA TYR A 42 11.21 4.92 -7.90
C TYR A 42 11.43 3.50 -7.41
N ALA A 43 11.94 3.33 -6.18
CA ALA A 43 12.16 2.03 -5.57
C ALA A 43 10.85 1.24 -5.47
N HIS A 44 9.77 1.87 -5.01
CA HIS A 44 8.45 1.24 -4.91
C HIS A 44 7.94 0.74 -6.27
N ARG A 45 8.11 1.55 -7.32
CA ARG A 45 7.78 1.17 -8.71
C ARG A 45 8.61 0.00 -9.24
N MET A 46 9.91 -0.02 -8.96
CA MET A 46 10.78 -1.13 -9.37
C MET A 46 10.41 -2.40 -8.62
N TRP A 47 10.06 -2.28 -7.35
CA TRP A 47 9.58 -3.38 -6.53
C TRP A 47 8.30 -4.01 -7.07
N GLY A 48 7.32 -3.19 -7.47
CA GLY A 48 6.09 -3.68 -8.11
C GLY A 48 6.36 -4.49 -9.38
N ARG A 49 7.31 -4.04 -10.22
CA ARG A 49 7.72 -4.77 -11.43
C ARG A 49 8.41 -6.09 -11.11
N ALA A 50 9.33 -6.06 -10.14
CA ALA A 50 10.04 -7.26 -9.68
C ALA A 50 9.05 -8.31 -9.16
N LEU A 51 8.08 -7.91 -8.32
CA LEU A 51 7.01 -8.79 -7.86
C LEU A 51 6.18 -9.38 -9.01
N GLY A 52 5.86 -8.56 -10.02
CA GLY A 52 5.16 -9.03 -11.23
C GLY A 52 5.94 -10.13 -11.96
N ILE A 53 7.24 -9.96 -12.16
CA ILE A 53 8.12 -10.96 -12.79
C ILE A 53 8.24 -12.22 -11.92
N MET A 54 8.49 -12.04 -10.62
CA MET A 54 8.61 -13.16 -9.66
C MET A 54 7.32 -13.97 -9.54
N PHE A 55 6.16 -13.37 -9.81
CA PHE A 55 4.90 -14.11 -9.89
C PHE A 55 4.74 -14.77 -11.27
N ALA A 56 4.90 -14.01 -12.35
CA ALA A 56 4.57 -14.44 -13.71
C ALA A 56 5.44 -15.61 -14.20
N LEU A 57 6.75 -15.59 -13.91
CA LEU A 57 7.67 -16.64 -14.37
C LEU A 57 7.33 -18.02 -13.79
N PRO A 58 7.28 -18.24 -12.46
CA PRO A 58 6.94 -19.54 -11.91
C PRO A 58 5.49 -19.94 -12.24
N PHE A 59 4.55 -18.98 -12.25
CA PHE A 59 3.16 -19.26 -12.64
C PHE A 59 3.08 -19.81 -14.07
N SER A 60 3.73 -19.15 -15.03
CA SER A 60 3.76 -19.59 -16.44
C SER A 60 4.43 -20.95 -16.60
N TYR A 61 5.52 -21.19 -15.85
CA TYR A 61 6.20 -22.47 -15.83
C TYR A 61 5.28 -23.60 -15.31
N PHE A 62 4.65 -23.42 -14.15
CA PHE A 62 3.75 -24.42 -13.57
C PHE A 62 2.49 -24.66 -14.41
N LEU A 63 1.95 -23.61 -15.03
CA LEU A 63 0.82 -23.71 -15.94
C LEU A 63 1.19 -24.55 -17.17
N ARG A 64 2.32 -24.25 -17.82
CA ARG A 64 2.81 -25.00 -19.00
C ARG A 64 3.12 -26.46 -18.67
N LYS A 65 3.62 -26.73 -17.47
CA LYS A 65 3.93 -28.09 -16.99
C LYS A 65 2.70 -28.87 -16.52
N GLY A 66 1.54 -28.23 -16.39
CA GLY A 66 0.34 -28.87 -15.86
C GLY A 66 0.43 -29.22 -14.36
N TYR A 67 1.30 -28.54 -13.61
CA TYR A 67 1.49 -28.80 -12.17
C TYR A 67 0.39 -28.19 -11.30
N ILE A 68 -0.48 -27.36 -11.88
CA ILE A 68 -1.58 -26.71 -11.18
C ILE A 68 -2.91 -27.16 -11.73
N THR A 69 -3.89 -27.33 -10.84
CA THR A 69 -5.28 -27.62 -11.24
C THR A 69 -5.89 -26.42 -11.96
N LEU A 70 -6.91 -26.65 -12.79
CA LEU A 70 -7.62 -25.57 -13.48
C LEU A 70 -8.15 -24.51 -12.51
N GLN A 71 -8.71 -24.95 -11.38
CA GLN A 71 -9.23 -24.04 -10.35
C GLN A 71 -8.14 -23.14 -9.75
N LEU A 72 -6.97 -23.71 -9.44
CA LEU A 72 -5.83 -22.95 -8.94
C LEU A 72 -5.29 -22.01 -10.02
N GLY A 73 -5.19 -22.46 -11.28
CA GLY A 73 -4.77 -21.65 -12.42
C GLY A 73 -5.66 -20.43 -12.64
N VAL A 74 -6.98 -20.60 -12.62
CA VAL A 74 -7.95 -19.48 -12.74
C VAL A 74 -7.81 -18.51 -11.57
N ARG A 75 -7.68 -19.00 -10.34
CA ARG A 75 -7.49 -18.16 -9.15
C ARG A 75 -6.21 -17.34 -9.22
N LEU A 76 -5.08 -17.97 -9.57
CA LEU A 76 -3.79 -17.29 -9.73
C LEU A 76 -3.82 -16.28 -10.88
N SER A 77 -4.50 -16.59 -11.98
CA SER A 77 -4.70 -15.65 -13.10
C SER A 77 -5.49 -14.42 -12.67
N ALA A 78 -6.57 -14.61 -11.91
CA ALA A 78 -7.36 -13.51 -11.37
C ALA A 78 -6.54 -12.63 -10.41
N LEU A 79 -5.76 -13.23 -9.50
CA LEU A 79 -4.87 -12.50 -8.60
C LEU A 79 -3.77 -11.76 -9.35
N PHE A 80 -3.22 -12.34 -10.42
CA PHE A 80 -2.24 -11.68 -11.27
C PHE A 80 -2.84 -10.48 -12.00
N ALA A 81 -4.06 -10.61 -12.55
CA ALA A 81 -4.77 -9.52 -13.19
C ALA A 81 -5.08 -8.38 -12.21
N LEU A 82 -5.50 -8.70 -10.98
CA LEU A 82 -5.69 -7.71 -9.91
C LEU A 82 -4.35 -7.03 -9.54
N GLY A 83 -3.26 -7.78 -9.50
CA GLY A 83 -1.91 -7.25 -9.30
C GLY A 83 -1.48 -6.28 -10.41
N ALA A 84 -1.74 -6.61 -11.68
CA ALA A 84 -1.52 -5.67 -12.78
C ALA A 84 -2.41 -4.42 -12.65
N GLY A 85 -3.66 -4.60 -12.20
CA GLY A 85 -4.56 -3.52 -11.82
C GLY A 85 -3.99 -2.60 -10.73
N GLN A 86 -3.22 -3.12 -9.77
CA GLN A 86 -2.53 -2.28 -8.77
C GLN A 86 -1.58 -1.30 -9.41
N CYS A 87 -0.84 -1.71 -10.44
CA CYS A 87 0.08 -0.82 -11.13
C CYS A 87 -0.67 0.35 -11.78
N LEU A 88 -1.87 0.10 -12.31
CA LEU A 88 -2.74 1.14 -12.87
C LEU A 88 -3.27 2.08 -11.79
N ILE A 89 -3.75 1.55 -10.66
CA ILE A 89 -4.21 2.35 -9.53
C ILE A 89 -3.07 3.22 -8.97
N GLY A 90 -1.86 2.66 -8.84
CA GLY A 90 -0.68 3.38 -8.37
C GLY A 90 -0.28 4.52 -9.31
N TRP A 91 -0.31 4.29 -10.63
CA TRP A 91 -0.11 5.36 -11.62
C TRP A 91 -1.17 6.46 -11.52
N TRP A 92 -2.45 6.08 -11.40
CA TRP A 92 -3.56 7.01 -11.23
C TRP A 92 -3.43 7.86 -9.95
N MET A 93 -2.94 7.26 -8.86
CA MET A 93 -2.64 7.93 -7.60
C MET A 93 -1.52 8.96 -7.75
N VAL A 94 -0.36 8.57 -8.30
CA VAL A 94 0.77 9.50 -8.50
C VAL A 94 0.37 10.64 -9.42
N LYS A 95 -0.36 10.35 -10.50
CA LYS A 95 -0.84 11.37 -11.43
C LYS A 95 -1.64 12.48 -10.74
N SER A 96 -2.51 12.16 -9.76
CA SER A 96 -3.21 13.22 -9.01
C SER A 96 -2.28 14.16 -8.25
N GLY A 97 -1.16 13.66 -7.75
CA GLY A 97 -0.24 14.47 -6.97
C GLY A 97 0.55 15.48 -7.81
N LEU A 98 0.58 15.28 -9.13
CA LEU A 98 1.29 16.13 -10.09
C LEU A 98 0.33 17.08 -10.84
N GLU A 99 -0.97 17.02 -10.59
CA GLU A 99 -1.96 17.94 -11.15
C GLU A 99 -1.84 19.32 -10.46
N GLU A 100 -2.05 20.39 -11.21
CA GLU A 100 -1.96 21.75 -10.66
C GLU A 100 -3.05 21.97 -9.60
N PRO A 101 -2.69 22.53 -8.43
CA PRO A 101 -3.64 22.71 -7.35
C PRO A 101 -4.72 23.72 -7.75
N PRO A 102 -5.98 23.51 -7.32
CA PRO A 102 -7.11 24.35 -7.72
C PRO A 102 -7.02 25.80 -7.21
N THR A 103 -6.12 26.06 -6.25
CA THR A 103 -5.81 27.39 -5.74
C THR A 103 -4.30 27.51 -5.54
N GLU A 104 -3.78 28.74 -5.65
CA GLU A 104 -2.36 29.05 -5.41
C GLU A 104 -1.88 28.69 -3.99
N TYR A 105 -2.82 28.61 -3.04
CA TYR A 105 -2.56 28.26 -1.65
C TYR A 105 -2.65 26.75 -1.35
N ALA A 106 -3.14 25.93 -2.29
CA ALA A 106 -3.26 24.49 -2.10
C ALA A 106 -1.97 23.76 -2.51
N GLN A 107 -1.54 22.82 -1.69
CA GLN A 107 -0.37 21.97 -1.96
C GLN A 107 -0.77 20.84 -2.93
N PRO A 108 0.00 20.55 -4.00
CA PRO A 108 -0.13 19.36 -4.82
C PRO A 108 0.03 18.12 -3.93
N ARG A 109 -1.01 17.30 -3.87
CA ARG A 109 -1.02 16.10 -3.04
C ARG A 109 -1.79 15.00 -3.71
N VAL A 110 -1.40 13.77 -3.42
CA VAL A 110 -2.16 12.60 -3.88
C VAL A 110 -3.56 12.64 -3.27
N SER A 111 -4.56 12.33 -4.08
CA SER A 111 -5.94 12.29 -3.57
C SER A 111 -6.08 11.21 -2.48
N PRO A 112 -6.67 11.53 -1.32
CA PRO A 112 -6.87 10.57 -0.23
C PRO A 112 -7.67 9.34 -0.68
N TYR A 113 -8.63 9.54 -1.58
CA TYR A 113 -9.44 8.45 -2.15
C TYR A 113 -8.59 7.52 -3.03
N ARG A 114 -7.66 8.06 -3.83
CA ARG A 114 -6.77 7.26 -4.69
C ARG A 114 -5.77 6.47 -3.84
N LEU A 115 -5.24 7.09 -2.78
CA LEU A 115 -4.36 6.44 -1.81
C LEU A 115 -5.08 5.31 -1.07
N ALA A 116 -6.28 5.57 -0.55
CA ALA A 116 -7.09 4.56 0.13
C ALA A 116 -7.47 3.41 -0.82
N ALA A 117 -7.84 3.71 -2.06
CA ALA A 117 -8.13 2.69 -3.07
C ALA A 117 -6.91 1.79 -3.34
N HIS A 118 -5.73 2.39 -3.53
CA HIS A 118 -4.49 1.65 -3.76
C HIS A 118 -4.14 0.74 -2.58
N LEU A 119 -4.14 1.27 -1.36
CA LEU A 119 -3.80 0.50 -0.17
C LEU A 119 -4.80 -0.65 0.06
N THR A 120 -6.10 -0.37 -0.02
CA THR A 120 -7.16 -1.36 0.21
C THR A 120 -7.05 -2.53 -0.76
N SER A 121 -6.84 -2.23 -2.03
CA SER A 121 -6.78 -3.24 -3.07
C SER A 121 -5.45 -4.02 -3.04
N ALA A 122 -4.33 -3.39 -2.64
CA ALA A 122 -3.09 -4.09 -2.34
C ALA A 122 -3.25 -5.09 -1.17
N PHE A 123 -3.94 -4.70 -0.09
CA PHE A 123 -4.25 -5.59 1.02
C PHE A 123 -5.14 -6.77 0.60
N ALA A 124 -6.18 -6.51 -0.20
CA ALA A 124 -7.06 -7.57 -0.71
C ALA A 124 -6.28 -8.62 -1.53
N ILE A 125 -5.37 -8.16 -2.40
CA ILE A 125 -4.52 -9.05 -3.20
C ILE A 125 -3.56 -9.84 -2.31
N TYR A 126 -2.90 -9.17 -1.36
CA TYR A 126 -2.00 -9.84 -0.41
C TYR A 126 -2.72 -10.92 0.40
N CYS A 127 -3.90 -10.62 0.94
CA CYS A 127 -4.74 -11.60 1.63
C CYS A 127 -5.14 -12.76 0.71
N GLY A 128 -5.51 -12.48 -0.54
CA GLY A 128 -5.84 -13.50 -1.54
C GLY A 128 -4.67 -14.42 -1.88
N LEU A 129 -3.47 -13.86 -2.03
CA LEU A 129 -2.22 -14.60 -2.27
C LEU A 129 -1.85 -15.46 -1.06
N LEU A 130 -1.87 -14.88 0.14
CA LEU A 130 -1.58 -15.58 1.39
C LEU A 130 -2.56 -16.73 1.61
N TRP A 131 -3.87 -16.48 1.46
CA TRP A 131 -4.91 -17.50 1.54
C TRP A 131 -4.69 -18.62 0.53
N THR A 132 -4.34 -18.28 -0.71
CA THR A 132 -4.06 -19.25 -1.77
C THR A 132 -2.83 -20.10 -1.44
N GLY A 133 -1.75 -19.49 -0.97
CA GLY A 133 -0.54 -20.19 -0.54
C GLY A 133 -0.81 -21.15 0.61
N LEU A 134 -1.53 -20.68 1.64
CA LEU A 134 -1.93 -21.52 2.77
C LEU A 134 -2.83 -22.68 2.34
N SER A 135 -3.78 -22.46 1.42
CA SER A 135 -4.65 -23.53 0.90
C SER A 135 -3.88 -24.63 0.16
N VAL A 136 -2.74 -24.28 -0.44
CA VAL A 136 -1.88 -25.25 -1.16
C VAL A 136 -0.94 -25.98 -0.20
N VAL A 137 -0.36 -25.27 0.78
CA VAL A 137 0.59 -25.83 1.76
C VAL A 137 -0.10 -26.63 2.87
N MET A 138 -1.33 -26.24 3.22
CA MET A 138 -2.15 -26.85 4.27
C MET A 138 -3.48 -27.32 3.67
N PRO A 139 -3.49 -28.41 2.88
CA PRO A 139 -4.73 -28.99 2.40
C PRO A 139 -5.62 -29.39 3.59
N GLU A 140 -6.93 -29.18 3.45
CA GLU A 140 -7.91 -29.53 4.49
C GLU A 140 -7.71 -30.99 4.92
N PRO A 141 -7.64 -31.28 6.24
CA PRO A 141 -7.61 -32.65 6.69
C PRO A 141 -8.91 -33.34 6.22
N PRO A 142 -8.85 -34.64 5.85
CA PRO A 142 -10.06 -35.38 5.52
C PRO A 142 -11.09 -35.19 6.65
N ALA A 143 -12.30 -34.81 6.26
CA ALA A 143 -13.36 -34.38 7.15
C ALA A 143 -13.86 -35.54 8.04
N GLU A 144 -13.07 -35.95 9.03
CA GLU A 144 -13.39 -37.09 9.89
C GLU A 144 -13.52 -36.71 11.37
N SER A 145 -13.18 -35.47 11.74
CA SER A 145 -13.19 -35.02 13.13
C SER A 145 -14.20 -33.89 13.37
N LEU A 146 -15.30 -34.23 14.03
CA LEU A 146 -16.34 -33.28 14.48
C LEU A 146 -15.75 -32.19 15.41
N SER A 147 -14.68 -32.50 16.14
CA SER A 147 -13.97 -31.57 17.02
C SER A 147 -13.12 -30.56 16.24
N TRP A 148 -12.53 -30.96 15.11
CA TRP A 148 -11.82 -30.05 14.20
C TRP A 148 -12.76 -29.06 13.55
N VAL A 149 -13.92 -29.51 13.04
CA VAL A 149 -14.95 -28.63 12.44
C VAL A 149 -15.46 -27.60 13.45
N ARG A 150 -15.73 -28.03 14.69
CA ARG A 150 -16.18 -27.12 15.77
C ARG A 150 -15.07 -26.14 16.20
N GLY A 151 -13.83 -26.59 16.28
CA GLY A 151 -12.66 -25.75 16.57
C GLY A 151 -12.43 -24.69 15.50
N ALA A 152 -12.43 -25.10 14.22
CA ALA A 152 -12.32 -24.22 13.07
C ALA A 152 -13.45 -23.19 13.01
N ALA A 153 -14.70 -23.59 13.32
CA ALA A 153 -15.84 -22.66 13.39
C ALA A 153 -15.66 -21.60 14.48
N LYS A 154 -15.14 -21.97 15.67
CA LYS A 154 -14.87 -21.02 16.76
C LYS A 154 -13.74 -20.04 16.40
N VAL A 155 -12.67 -20.52 15.78
CA VAL A 155 -11.58 -19.67 15.28
C VAL A 155 -12.09 -18.72 14.20
N LYS A 156 -12.87 -19.22 13.22
CA LYS A 156 -13.44 -18.41 12.13
C LYS A 156 -14.38 -17.31 12.67
N ARG A 157 -15.16 -17.60 13.72
CA ARG A 157 -16.06 -16.64 14.36
C ARG A 157 -15.31 -15.46 15.01
N LEU A 158 -14.06 -15.66 15.44
CA LEU A 158 -13.21 -14.59 16.00
C LEU A 158 -12.29 -13.96 14.95
N ALA A 159 -11.77 -14.75 14.02
CA ALA A 159 -10.87 -14.29 12.98
C ALA A 159 -11.57 -13.28 12.04
N LEU A 160 -12.81 -13.54 11.62
CA LEU A 160 -13.55 -12.64 10.73
C LEU A 160 -13.73 -11.21 11.29
N PRO A 161 -14.30 -11.01 12.49
CA PRO A 161 -14.46 -9.65 13.03
C PRO A 161 -13.12 -8.96 13.32
N VAL A 162 -12.10 -9.71 13.75
CA VAL A 162 -10.75 -9.13 13.97
C VAL A 162 -10.12 -8.71 12.65
N SER A 163 -10.19 -9.54 11.61
CA SER A 163 -9.71 -9.19 10.26
C SER A 163 -10.45 -7.99 9.68
N LEU A 164 -11.77 -7.90 9.90
CA LEU A 164 -12.55 -6.74 9.49
C LEU A 164 -12.10 -5.47 10.23
N LEU A 165 -11.90 -5.55 11.55
CA LEU A 165 -11.42 -4.43 12.35
C LEU A 165 -10.04 -3.95 11.87
N VAL A 166 -9.10 -4.87 11.65
CA VAL A 166 -7.77 -4.56 11.10
C VAL A 166 -7.90 -3.90 9.72
N GLY A 167 -8.79 -4.41 8.85
CA GLY A 167 -9.07 -3.82 7.55
C GLY A 167 -9.59 -2.39 7.67
N VAL A 168 -10.59 -2.15 8.52
CA VAL A 168 -11.13 -0.80 8.77
C VAL A 168 -10.06 0.13 9.31
N THR A 169 -9.21 -0.33 10.23
CA THR A 169 -8.09 0.45 10.76
C THR A 169 -7.09 0.83 9.67
N ALA A 170 -6.70 -0.11 8.81
CA ALA A 170 -5.77 0.15 7.71
C ALA A 170 -6.33 1.17 6.71
N VAL A 171 -7.61 1.04 6.33
CA VAL A 171 -8.28 1.96 5.41
C VAL A 171 -8.44 3.35 6.04
N SER A 172 -8.84 3.41 7.31
CA SER A 172 -8.90 4.67 8.07
C SER A 172 -7.54 5.37 8.12
N GLY A 173 -6.46 4.60 8.36
CA GLY A 173 -5.09 5.11 8.31
C GLY A 173 -4.71 5.72 6.96
N ALA A 174 -5.16 5.14 5.84
CA ALA A 174 -4.93 5.70 4.51
C ALA A 174 -5.59 7.07 4.33
N PHE A 175 -6.83 7.24 4.83
CA PHE A 175 -7.51 8.54 4.80
C PHE A 175 -6.85 9.56 5.72
N VAL A 176 -6.39 9.15 6.91
CA VAL A 176 -5.66 10.02 7.84
C VAL A 176 -4.35 10.51 7.20
N ALA A 177 -3.60 9.60 6.56
CA ALA A 177 -2.38 9.94 5.84
C ALA A 177 -2.64 10.86 4.64
N GLY A 178 -3.64 10.56 3.80
CA GLY A 178 -3.94 11.37 2.62
C GLY A 178 -4.49 12.76 2.94
N ASN A 179 -5.11 12.95 4.11
CA ASN A 179 -5.62 14.24 4.57
C ASN A 179 -4.61 15.02 5.43
N ASP A 180 -3.40 14.50 5.64
CA ASP A 180 -2.41 15.04 6.58
C ASP A 180 -2.95 15.20 8.02
N ALA A 181 -4.02 14.48 8.35
CA ALA A 181 -4.72 14.57 9.63
C ALA A 181 -3.89 13.99 10.79
N GLY A 182 -2.80 13.28 10.48
CA GLY A 182 -1.79 12.86 11.46
C GLY A 182 -1.15 14.04 12.20
N HIS A 183 -1.10 15.23 11.60
CA HIS A 183 -0.53 16.42 12.24
C HIS A 183 -1.45 17.08 13.27
N ALA A 184 -2.76 16.78 13.27
CA ALA A 184 -3.74 17.44 14.13
C ALA A 184 -3.56 17.11 15.62
N TYR A 185 -3.03 15.93 15.94
CA TYR A 185 -2.88 15.44 17.32
C TYR A 185 -1.48 14.86 17.57
N ASN A 186 -0.43 15.65 17.30
CA ASN A 186 0.98 15.25 17.50
C ASN A 186 1.48 15.30 18.96
N THR A 187 0.60 15.41 19.95
CA THR A 187 0.96 15.51 21.37
C THR A 187 0.82 14.19 22.11
N LEU A 188 1.19 13.07 21.48
CA LEU A 188 1.11 11.76 22.11
C LEU A 188 1.98 11.77 23.40
N ARG A 189 1.31 11.78 24.56
CA ARG A 189 1.90 11.93 25.92
C ARG A 189 2.56 13.28 26.28
N ARG A 190 2.13 14.41 25.71
CA ARG A 190 2.32 15.71 26.40
C ARG A 190 0.97 16.43 26.49
N PRO A 191 0.61 17.01 27.65
CA PRO A 191 -0.52 17.92 27.70
C PRO A 191 -0.26 19.03 26.67
N SER A 192 -1.30 19.49 25.97
CA SER A 192 -1.17 20.60 25.04
C SER A 192 -0.47 21.78 25.72
N ALA A 193 0.25 22.61 24.98
CA ALA A 193 0.94 23.77 25.57
C ALA A 193 -0.04 24.70 26.34
N SER A 194 -1.33 24.70 25.96
CA SER A 194 -2.41 25.35 26.70
C SER A 194 -2.71 24.68 28.05
N LEU A 195 -2.78 23.34 28.11
CA LEU A 195 -2.95 22.60 29.36
C LEU A 195 -1.76 22.78 30.31
N LEU A 196 -0.53 22.77 29.78
CA LEU A 196 0.67 23.01 30.58
C LEU A 196 0.69 24.40 31.22
N LYS A 197 0.14 25.42 30.54
CA LYS A 197 0.03 26.77 31.10
C LYS A 197 -0.98 26.88 32.24
N SER A 198 -2.03 26.05 32.23
CA SER A 198 -3.05 26.01 33.29
C SER A 198 -2.69 25.17 34.52
N LEU A 199 -1.62 24.37 34.48
CA LEU A 199 -1.24 23.53 35.61
C LEU A 199 -0.45 24.31 36.69
N PRO A 200 -0.72 24.08 37.98
CA PRO A 200 0.07 24.63 39.08
C PRO A 200 1.53 24.15 38.98
N GLN A 201 2.48 24.97 39.42
CA GLN A 201 3.92 24.72 39.23
C GLN A 201 4.40 23.34 39.73
N VAL A 202 3.73 22.78 40.74
CA VAL A 202 4.03 21.47 41.32
C VAL A 202 3.85 20.31 40.32
N ALA A 203 2.98 20.47 39.31
CA ALA A 203 2.70 19.43 38.31
C ALA A 203 3.61 19.50 37.06
N LYS A 204 4.53 20.47 36.98
CA LYS A 204 5.45 20.66 35.83
C LYS A 204 6.81 19.96 36.01
N THR A 205 7.06 19.37 37.17
CA THR A 205 8.34 18.74 37.58
C THR A 205 8.30 17.21 37.68
N ILE A 206 7.22 16.57 37.22
CA ILE A 206 7.09 15.10 37.09
C ILE A 206 7.00 14.76 35.61
#